data_AF-A0A2N9GKS8-F1
#
_entry.id   AF-A0A2N9GKS8-F1
#
_cell.length_a   1.000
_cell.length_b   1.000
_cell.length_c   1.000
_cell.angle_alpha   90.00
_cell.angle_beta   90.00
_cell.angle_gamma   90.00
#
_symmetry.space_group_name_H-M   'P 1'
#
loop_
_entity.id
_entity.type
_entity.pdbx_description
1 polymer ?
#
loop_
_entity_poly.entity_id
_entity_poly.type
_entity_poly.pdbx_seq_one_letter_code
_entity_poly.pdbx_strand_id
1 'polypeptide(L)'
;MQVKLSTGQVVDLIPWCLPNTAKRHNQWKGLFGRLDWEGNFPTSITDPQPMGKVGMCFHPDQDRIITVRECARSQGFPDSYQFAGNIQHKYRQIGNAVPPTLAYALGRKLKEAVDSKRCR
;
A
#
# COMPACT_ATOMS: atom_id res chain seq x y z
N MET A 1 16.63 2.81 23.33
CA MET A 1 17.73 2.02 22.76
C MET A 1 18.35 2.88 21.67
N GLN A 2 19.62 3.25 21.83
CA GLN A 2 20.31 4.16 20.92
C GLN A 2 21.15 3.36 19.92
N VAL A 3 21.16 3.81 18.67
CA VAL A 3 21.94 3.22 17.58
C VAL A 3 22.87 4.27 17.00
N LYS A 4 24.10 3.84 16.71
CA LYS A 4 25.09 4.68 16.05
C LYS A 4 24.94 4.50 14.55
N LEU A 5 24.61 5.58 13.86
CA LEU A 5 24.51 5.62 12.40
C LEU A 5 25.90 5.54 11.76
N SER A 6 25.95 5.19 10.48
CA SER A 6 27.20 5.21 9.68
C SER A 6 27.83 6.60 9.60
N THR A 7 27.03 7.66 9.80
CA THR A 7 27.47 9.06 9.92
C THR A 7 28.15 9.37 11.27
N GLY A 8 28.19 8.42 12.21
CA GLY A 8 28.73 8.60 13.55
C GLY A 8 27.76 9.20 14.57
N GLN A 9 26.61 9.69 14.12
CA GLN A 9 25.55 10.23 14.99
C GLN A 9 24.88 9.10 15.79
N VAL A 10 24.60 9.38 17.06
CA VAL A 10 23.85 8.48 17.94
C VAL A 10 22.41 8.97 17.98
N VAL A 11 21.48 8.12 17.56
CA VAL A 11 20.05 8.43 17.50
C VAL A 11 19.25 7.37 18.24
N ASP A 12 18.08 7.76 18.76
CA ASP A 12 17.14 6.80 19.30
C ASP A 12 16.54 5.96 18.18
N LEU A 13 16.52 4.63 18.37
CA LEU A 13 15.93 3.70 17.40
C LEU A 13 14.40 3.91 17.29
N ILE A 14 13.76 4.27 18.41
CA ILE A 14 12.33 4.55 18.47
C ILE A 14 12.12 6.04 18.21
N PRO A 15 11.42 6.44 17.13
CA PRO A 15 11.15 7.84 16.87
C PRO A 15 10.38 8.49 18.03
N TRP A 16 10.93 9.56 18.59
CA TRP A 16 10.39 10.26 19.76
C TRP A 16 8.91 10.70 19.59
N CYS A 17 8.51 11.04 18.37
CA CYS A 17 7.14 11.48 18.08
C CYS A 17 6.08 10.41 18.34
N LEU A 18 6.45 9.11 18.26
CA LEU A 18 5.52 8.00 18.46
C LEU A 18 5.03 7.95 19.92
N PRO A 19 5.87 7.72 20.96
CA PRO A 19 5.40 7.68 22.33
C PRO A 19 4.81 9.03 22.80
N ASN A 20 5.36 10.16 22.33
CA ASN A 20 4.92 11.48 22.75
C ASN A 20 3.46 11.80 22.35
N THR A 21 3.01 11.31 21.19
CA THR A 21 1.66 11.57 20.68
C THR A 21 0.75 10.34 20.66
N ALA A 22 1.26 9.18 21.12
CA ALA A 22 0.58 7.90 21.12
C ALA A 22 -0.85 7.93 21.69
N LYS A 23 -1.06 8.59 22.84
CA LYS A 23 -2.38 8.67 23.49
C LYS A 23 -3.45 9.33 22.60
N ARG A 24 -3.05 10.28 21.76
CA ARG A 24 -3.96 11.01 20.84
C ARG A 24 -4.25 10.25 19.55
N HIS A 25 -3.42 9.26 19.21
CA HIS A 25 -3.47 8.55 17.93
C HIS A 25 -3.60 7.04 18.11
N ASN A 26 -4.34 6.58 19.12
CA ASN A 26 -4.58 5.16 19.41
C ASN A 26 -3.30 4.31 19.43
N GLN A 27 -2.27 4.80 20.12
CA GLN A 27 -0.95 4.17 20.21
C GLN A 27 -0.24 3.98 18.87
N TRP A 28 -0.63 4.73 17.82
CA TRP A 28 0.00 4.64 16.51
C TRP A 28 0.01 3.22 15.93
N LYS A 29 -1.03 2.44 16.25
CA LYS A 29 -1.17 1.05 15.80
C LYS A 29 -1.04 0.95 14.28
N GLY A 30 -0.15 0.07 13.83
CA GLY A 30 0.12 -0.18 12.42
C GLY A 30 1.32 0.58 11.83
N LEU A 31 1.81 1.64 12.49
CA LEU A 31 3.05 2.31 12.06
C LEU A 31 4.25 1.38 12.22
N PHE A 32 5.12 1.38 11.22
CA PHE A 32 6.19 0.39 11.06
C PHE A 32 5.69 -1.08 11.08
N GLY A 33 4.41 -1.31 10.79
CA GLY A 33 3.81 -2.63 10.78
C GLY A 33 4.22 -3.47 9.58
N ARG A 34 4.29 -4.78 9.79
CA ARG A 34 4.44 -5.78 8.74
C ARG A 34 3.08 -6.24 8.25
N LEU A 35 3.00 -6.60 6.98
CA LEU A 35 1.85 -7.31 6.44
C LEU A 35 1.78 -8.72 7.01
N ASP A 36 0.57 -9.24 7.07
CA ASP A 36 0.30 -10.62 7.46
C ASP A 36 0.11 -11.48 6.20
N TRP A 37 0.57 -12.73 6.26
CA TRP A 37 0.40 -13.71 5.17
C TRP A 37 -1.05 -14.16 5.03
N GLU A 38 -1.77 -14.29 6.14
CA GLU A 38 -3.19 -14.71 6.16
C GLU A 38 -4.14 -13.50 6.14
N GLY A 39 -3.62 -12.32 6.44
CA GLY A 39 -4.38 -11.08 6.49
C GLY A 39 -4.64 -10.46 5.12
N ASN A 40 -5.41 -9.38 5.14
CA ASN A 40 -5.68 -8.58 3.95
C ASN A 40 -4.60 -7.51 3.76
N PHE A 41 -4.30 -7.21 2.51
CA PHE A 41 -3.50 -6.05 2.17
C PHE A 41 -4.29 -4.78 2.59
N PRO A 42 -3.67 -3.85 3.35
CA PRO A 42 -4.32 -2.60 3.74
C PRO A 42 -4.62 -1.74 2.50
N THR A 43 -5.38 -0.66 2.66
CA THR A 43 -5.77 0.23 1.55
C THR A 43 -4.60 0.53 0.62
N SER A 44 -4.85 0.43 -0.69
CA SER A 44 -3.86 0.68 -1.74
C SER A 44 -3.09 1.97 -1.52
N ILE A 45 -1.77 1.82 -1.35
CA ILE A 45 -0.92 2.91 -0.91
C ILE A 45 -0.30 3.59 -2.13
N THR A 46 -0.50 4.90 -2.25
CA THR A 46 0.11 5.73 -3.31
C THR A 46 1.58 6.06 -3.02
N ASP A 47 1.97 5.99 -1.75
CA ASP A 47 3.34 6.14 -1.28
C ASP A 47 3.57 5.33 0.01
N PRO A 48 4.19 4.13 -0.07
CA PRO A 48 4.37 3.25 1.07
C PRO A 48 5.43 3.79 2.03
N GLN A 49 4.99 4.57 3.00
CA GLN A 49 5.83 5.15 4.05
C GLN A 49 5.57 4.46 5.41
N PRO A 50 6.60 4.02 6.14
CA PRO A 50 6.48 3.41 7.47
C PRO A 50 5.81 4.30 8.51
N MET A 51 6.01 5.62 8.37
CA MET A 51 5.40 6.66 9.22
C MET A 51 4.13 7.27 8.62
N GLY A 52 3.69 6.79 7.46
CA GLY A 52 2.48 7.27 6.80
C GLY A 52 1.22 6.83 7.51
N LYS A 53 0.06 7.36 7.08
CA LYS A 53 -1.24 7.07 7.72
C LYS A 53 -1.61 5.58 7.74
N VAL A 54 -1.19 4.81 6.74
CA VAL A 54 -1.44 3.38 6.65
C VAL A 54 -0.39 2.59 7.45
N GLY A 55 0.87 3.04 7.45
CA GLY A 55 1.98 2.58 8.31
C GLY A 55 2.46 1.13 8.10
N MET A 56 1.54 0.24 7.74
CA MET A 56 1.73 -1.19 7.57
C MET A 56 2.11 -1.48 6.12
N CYS A 57 3.39 -1.25 5.82
CA CYS A 57 3.93 -1.39 4.47
C CYS A 57 5.18 -2.26 4.40
N PHE A 58 5.58 -2.90 5.50
CA PHE A 58 6.70 -3.84 5.47
C PHE A 58 6.26 -5.20 4.94
N HIS A 59 7.17 -5.85 4.22
CA HIS A 59 7.00 -7.24 3.81
C HIS A 59 6.82 -8.13 5.06
N PRO A 60 6.00 -9.20 5.00
CA PRO A 60 5.77 -10.09 6.13
C PRO A 60 7.07 -10.62 6.76
N ASP A 61 7.99 -11.15 5.94
CA ASP A 61 9.23 -11.74 6.44
C ASP A 61 10.50 -10.92 6.19
N GLN A 62 10.50 -9.99 5.24
CA GLN A 62 11.72 -9.33 4.77
C GLN A 62 11.85 -7.92 5.38
N ASP A 63 13.08 -7.48 5.67
CA ASP A 63 13.38 -6.16 6.23
C ASP A 63 13.34 -5.05 5.17
N ARG A 64 12.24 -4.98 4.43
CA ARG A 64 12.00 -3.97 3.40
C ARG A 64 10.53 -3.59 3.31
N ILE A 65 10.30 -2.43 2.71
CA ILE A 65 8.98 -2.02 2.28
C ILE A 65 8.55 -2.88 1.08
N ILE A 66 7.25 -3.07 0.94
CA ILE A 66 6.67 -3.71 -0.25
C ILE A 66 7.13 -3.05 -1.55
N THR A 67 7.27 -3.84 -2.60
CA THR A 67 7.66 -3.38 -3.92
C THR A 67 6.47 -2.86 -4.72
N VAL A 68 6.77 -2.11 -5.79
CA VAL A 68 5.79 -1.68 -6.81
C VAL A 68 5.03 -2.88 -7.36
N ARG A 69 5.70 -4.03 -7.52
CA ARG A 69 5.02 -5.21 -8.06
C ARG A 69 4.05 -5.83 -7.06
N GLU A 70 4.46 -6.01 -5.81
CA GLU A 70 3.60 -6.50 -4.73
C GLU A 70 2.35 -5.62 -4.57
N CYS A 71 2.51 -4.29 -4.62
CA CYS A 71 1.38 -3.35 -4.55
C CYS A 71 0.42 -3.46 -5.73
N ALA A 72 0.89 -3.73 -6.96
CA ALA A 72 -0.05 -3.89 -8.06
C ALA A 72 -0.75 -5.24 -8.07
N ARG A 73 -0.10 -6.30 -7.53
CA ARG A 73 -0.76 -7.59 -7.35
C ARG A 73 -1.89 -7.49 -6.34
N SER A 74 -1.73 -6.71 -5.26
CA SER A 74 -2.84 -6.47 -4.32
C SER A 74 -4.03 -5.76 -4.97
N GLN A 75 -3.78 -4.90 -5.96
CA GLN A 75 -4.81 -4.27 -6.80
C GLN A 75 -5.35 -5.18 -7.92
N GLY A 76 -4.81 -6.38 -8.11
CA GLY A 76 -5.24 -7.31 -9.15
C GLY A 76 -4.76 -6.94 -10.56
N PHE A 77 -3.68 -6.16 -10.70
CA PHE A 77 -3.05 -5.95 -12.00
C PHE A 77 -2.35 -7.22 -12.49
N PRO A 78 -2.42 -7.52 -13.81
CA PRO A 78 -1.62 -8.58 -14.37
C PRO A 78 -0.14 -8.22 -14.31
N ASP A 79 0.72 -9.23 -14.14
CA ASP A 79 2.18 -9.03 -14.06
C ASP A 79 2.77 -8.44 -15.35
N SER A 80 2.09 -8.61 -16.49
CA SER A 80 2.45 -8.01 -17.77
C SER A 80 2.15 -6.50 -17.87
N TYR A 81 1.37 -5.93 -16.94
CA TYR A 81 1.03 -4.51 -16.98
C TYR A 81 2.23 -3.64 -16.65
N GLN A 82 2.57 -2.73 -17.57
CA GLN A 82 3.72 -1.83 -17.44
C GLN A 82 3.31 -0.49 -16.85
N PHE A 83 4.05 -0.07 -15.81
CA PHE A 83 3.89 1.24 -15.17
C PHE A 83 5.05 2.15 -15.58
N ALA A 84 4.75 3.40 -15.93
CA ALA A 84 5.73 4.37 -16.43
C ALA A 84 6.23 5.33 -15.33
N GLY A 85 7.40 5.94 -15.56
CA GLY A 85 7.99 6.94 -14.65
C GLY A 85 8.86 6.35 -13.53
N ASN A 86 9.18 7.18 -12.54
CA ASN A 86 9.99 6.79 -11.38
C ASN A 86 9.20 5.90 -10.41
N ILE A 87 9.89 5.31 -9.43
CA ILE A 87 9.27 4.38 -8.46
C ILE A 87 8.07 5.01 -7.73
N GLN A 88 8.18 6.27 -7.29
CA GLN A 88 7.09 6.98 -6.61
C GLN A 88 5.88 7.19 -7.52
N HIS A 89 6.09 7.54 -8.79
CA HIS A 89 5.02 7.68 -9.77
C HIS A 89 4.31 6.35 -10.04
N LYS A 90 5.05 5.23 -10.02
CA LYS A 90 4.45 3.89 -10.19
C LYS A 90 3.57 3.52 -9.00
N TYR A 91 4.01 3.75 -7.76
CA TYR A 91 3.14 3.57 -6.59
C TYR A 91 1.89 4.44 -6.66
N ARG A 92 2.03 5.72 -7.05
CA ARG A 92 0.89 6.62 -7.20
C ARG A 92 -0.10 6.17 -8.27
N GLN A 93 0.39 5.67 -9.41
CA GLN A 93 -0.45 5.09 -10.47
C GLN A 93 -1.25 3.90 -9.94
N ILE A 94 -0.60 3.00 -9.20
CA ILE A 94 -1.25 1.79 -8.64
C ILE A 94 -2.26 2.16 -7.54
N GLY A 95 -1.88 3.05 -6.62
CA GLY A 95 -2.72 3.44 -5.49
C GLY A 95 -3.98 4.20 -5.90
N ASN A 96 -3.89 5.03 -6.96
CA ASN A 96 -5.03 5.78 -7.49
C ASN A 96 -5.88 4.99 -8.50
N ALA A 97 -5.39 3.85 -8.98
CA ALA A 97 -6.11 3.05 -9.96
C ALA A 97 -7.27 2.29 -9.32
N VAL A 98 -8.32 2.08 -10.12
CA VAL A 98 -9.40 1.15 -9.79
C VAL A 98 -8.88 -0.28 -10.05
N PRO A 99 -9.10 -1.24 -9.12
CA PRO A 99 -8.74 -2.64 -9.33
C PRO A 99 -9.32 -3.18 -10.65
N PRO A 100 -8.52 -3.79 -11.55
CA PRO A 100 -9.02 -4.33 -12.81
C PRO A 100 -10.12 -5.38 -12.63
N THR A 101 -10.06 -6.17 -11.56
CA THR A 101 -11.09 -7.17 -11.22
C THR A 101 -12.43 -6.53 -10.89
N LEU A 102 -12.43 -5.42 -10.17
CA LEU A 102 -13.63 -4.64 -9.86
C LEU A 102 -14.20 -3.98 -11.13
N ALA A 103 -13.34 -3.36 -11.93
CA ALA A 103 -13.74 -2.75 -13.19
C ALA A 103 -14.34 -3.78 -14.17
N TYR A 104 -13.77 -4.98 -14.23
CA TYR A 104 -14.30 -6.08 -15.06
C TYR A 104 -15.68 -6.53 -14.60
N ALA A 105 -15.88 -6.71 -13.28
CA ALA A 105 -17.18 -7.10 -12.74
C ALA A 105 -18.27 -6.07 -13.07
N LEU A 106 -17.95 -4.77 -12.93
CA LEU A 106 -18.86 -3.68 -13.27
C LEU A 106 -19.14 -3.62 -14.78
N GLY A 107 -18.11 -3.79 -15.61
CA GLY A 107 -18.23 -3.79 -17.07
C GLY A 107 -19.16 -4.90 -17.60
N ARG A 108 -19.12 -6.09 -17.00
CA ARG A 108 -20.06 -7.17 -17.34
C ARG A 108 -21.52 -6.78 -17.10
N LYS A 109 -21.80 -6.18 -15.95
CA LYS A 109 -23.16 -5.74 -15.60
C LYS A 109 -23.65 -4.61 -16.49
N LEU A 110 -22.77 -3.68 -16.84
CA LEU A 110 -23.10 -2.63 -17.79
C LEU A 110 -23.43 -3.21 -19.18
N LYS A 111 -22.65 -4.19 -19.65
CA LYS A 111 -22.90 -4.87 -20.93
C LYS A 111 -24.28 -5.56 -20.95
N GLU A 112 -24.59 -6.35 -19.92
CA GLU A 112 -25.89 -7.01 -19.76
C GLU A 112 -27.06 -6.00 -19.85
N ALA A 113 -26.92 -4.85 -19.18
CA ALA A 113 -27.95 -3.81 -19.18
C ALA A 113 -28.12 -3.14 -20.55
N VAL A 114 -27.03 -2.91 -21.28
CA VAL A 114 -27.06 -2.34 -22.64
C VAL A 114 -27.68 -3.31 -23.63
N ASP A 115 -27.28 -4.59 -23.59
CA ASP A 115 -27.82 -5.63 -24.46
C ASP A 115 -29.33 -5.83 -24.23
N SER A 116 -29.77 -5.77 -22.97
CA SER A 116 -31.19 -5.86 -22.60
C SER A 116 -32.05 -4.71 -23.12
N LYS A 117 -31.47 -3.51 -23.27
CA LYS A 117 -32.17 -2.34 -23.84
C LYS A 117 -32.27 -2.41 -25.37
N ARG A 118 -31.36 -3.11 -26.04
CA ARG A 118 -31.32 -3.21 -27.51
C ARG A 118 -32.33 -4.21 -28.09
N CYS A 119 -32.79 -5.17 -27.28
CA CYS A 119 -33.84 -6.13 -27.64
C CYS A 119 -35.27 -5.65 -27.33
N ARG A 120 -35.45 -4.42 -26.84
CA ARG A 120 -36.74 -3.73 -26.79
C ARG A 120 -36.82 -2.71 -27.90
#